data_AF-A0A4Z1L5T4-F1
#
_entry.id   AF-A0A4Z1L5T4-F1
#
_cell.length_a   1.000
_cell.length_b   1.000
_cell.length_c   1.000
_cell.angle_alpha   90.00
_cell.angle_beta   90.00
_cell.angle_gamma   90.00
#
_symmetry.space_group_name_H-M   'P 1'
#
loop_
_entity.id
_entity.type
_entity.pdbx_description
1 polymer ?
#
loop_
_entity_poly.entity_id
_entity_poly.type
_entity_poly.pdbx_seq_one_letter_code
_entity_poly.pdbx_strand_id
1 'polypeptide(L)'
;MTDPDEWTNHVKNGAFTQASFFQIMNSIISIKREYNETIPSTWLDIAENITIPVSSSGITLEYEDMPSNITVKQADVTLMLHPLSLPESSKPINYTLERKQADLQYYTQKQSLHGPAMTFAINTIATLRYGHSGCSASTYNKIGVFSNLRAPWFLMSEQANDDTNANGGYPPAFPFLTGHGGTMQIAFYGYLGLDSSQDVLTIQPTLPPPKQYLTLNEFTWAVSPSSSNPQNTTSVPMVQNLPASRHPQLKFMLSLNQTLTLENDMYWQDFTTPNNLIQCLPIIGSDDTELNRWPESVNDGDVGTSWQPENTNGSSISIDTTSVAGERIKTINVVWGLRIPTSAYVMVFNSTNASEGEEFLLPLPNLDTPDVADVIITRDVDELADAMSSDDFPEGNGEVYSGDDVRLEEGYKTTYTLPDDKVVYMGDTAVLQIAGCIGRSCGVFGDEAGATVEEWEIIGEA
;
A
#
# COMPACT_ATOMS: atom_id res chain seq x y z
N MET A 1 1.83 -24.49 8.53
CA MET A 1 1.65 -23.33 9.43
C MET A 1 0.61 -22.41 8.84
N THR A 2 0.16 -21.41 9.58
CA THR A 2 -0.65 -20.29 9.09
C THR A 2 0.08 -19.03 9.55
N ASP A 3 0.47 -18.18 8.61
CA ASP A 3 1.11 -16.89 8.89
C ASP A 3 -0.01 -15.82 9.10
N PRO A 4 0.27 -14.52 9.28
CA PRO A 4 -0.76 -13.49 9.41
C PRO A 4 -1.84 -13.52 8.31
N ASP A 5 -1.53 -13.84 7.07
CA ASP A 5 -2.57 -14.08 6.07
C ASP A 5 -3.36 -15.38 6.36
N GLU A 6 -4.48 -15.24 7.07
CA GLU A 6 -5.29 -16.38 7.47
C GLU A 6 -6.11 -17.00 6.34
N TRP A 7 -6.10 -16.43 5.13
CA TRP A 7 -6.68 -17.08 3.95
C TRP A 7 -5.79 -18.18 3.38
N THR A 8 -4.51 -18.19 3.76
CA THR A 8 -3.56 -19.19 3.33
C THR A 8 -3.13 -20.07 4.51
N ASN A 9 -3.67 -21.30 4.57
CA ASN A 9 -3.48 -22.22 5.68
C ASN A 9 -2.63 -23.44 5.30
N HIS A 10 -1.99 -24.05 6.31
CA HIS A 10 -1.18 -25.27 6.16
C HIS A 10 0.03 -25.15 5.21
N VAL A 11 0.55 -23.94 5.04
CA VAL A 11 1.72 -23.66 4.19
C VAL A 11 3.05 -23.95 4.88
N LYS A 12 4.13 -23.93 4.11
CA LYS A 12 5.51 -24.12 4.57
C LYS A 12 6.29 -22.81 4.43
N ASN A 13 7.26 -22.61 5.32
CA ASN A 13 8.25 -21.53 5.25
C ASN A 13 7.63 -20.13 5.05
N GLY A 14 6.59 -19.81 5.84
CA GLY A 14 5.96 -18.49 5.82
C GLY A 14 6.97 -17.38 6.09
N ALA A 15 7.00 -16.36 5.25
CA ALA A 15 8.04 -15.35 5.23
C ALA A 15 8.09 -14.55 6.53
N PHE A 16 6.95 -14.11 7.04
CA PHE A 16 6.89 -13.35 8.28
C PHE A 16 7.28 -14.22 9.48
N THR A 17 6.82 -15.47 9.53
CA THR A 17 7.23 -16.43 10.56
C THR A 17 8.74 -16.68 10.55
N GLN A 18 9.34 -16.91 9.38
CA GLN A 18 10.78 -17.15 9.23
C GLN A 18 11.60 -15.90 9.60
N ALA A 19 11.15 -14.73 9.16
CA ALA A 19 11.73 -13.43 9.52
C ALA A 19 11.71 -13.18 11.04
N SER A 20 10.56 -13.43 11.67
CA SER A 20 10.39 -13.29 13.13
C SER A 20 11.27 -14.25 13.90
N PHE A 21 11.34 -15.51 13.44
CA PHE A 21 12.18 -16.53 14.03
C PHE A 21 13.68 -16.17 13.93
N PHE A 22 14.11 -15.64 12.77
CA PHE A 22 15.46 -15.12 12.60
C PHE A 22 15.78 -14.01 13.60
N GLN A 23 14.88 -13.05 13.78
CA GLN A 23 15.11 -11.93 14.71
C GLN A 23 15.21 -12.42 16.16
N ILE A 24 14.27 -13.28 16.59
CA ILE A 24 14.27 -13.87 17.95
C ILE A 24 15.55 -14.66 18.21
N MET A 25 15.96 -15.52 17.27
CA MET A 25 17.18 -16.33 17.42
C MET A 25 18.42 -15.45 17.57
N ASN A 26 18.55 -14.41 16.74
CA ASN A 26 19.67 -13.47 16.85
C ASN A 26 19.65 -12.67 18.16
N SER A 27 18.48 -12.24 18.64
CA SER A 27 18.35 -11.59 19.94
C SER A 27 18.78 -12.51 21.09
N ILE A 28 18.33 -13.77 21.10
CA ILE A 28 18.73 -14.76 22.12
C ILE A 28 20.24 -14.99 22.09
N ILE A 29 20.81 -15.17 20.90
CA ILE A 29 22.26 -15.36 20.72
C ILE A 29 23.02 -14.13 21.22
N SER A 30 22.56 -12.92 20.90
CA SER A 30 23.18 -11.67 21.35
C SER A 30 23.18 -11.54 22.88
N ILE A 31 22.02 -11.77 23.51
CA ILE A 31 21.88 -11.74 24.98
C ILE A 31 22.80 -12.78 25.63
N LYS A 32 22.83 -14.02 25.12
CA LYS A 32 23.73 -15.05 25.67
C LYS A 32 25.20 -14.67 25.56
N ARG A 33 25.62 -14.02 24.45
CA ARG A 33 26.99 -13.49 24.31
C ARG A 33 27.27 -12.42 25.35
N GLU A 34 26.33 -11.50 25.59
CA GLU A 34 26.46 -10.43 26.58
C GLU A 34 26.65 -10.98 28.00
N TYR A 35 25.89 -12.01 28.38
CA TYR A 35 25.97 -12.65 29.70
C TYR A 35 27.05 -13.76 29.79
N ASN A 36 27.87 -13.95 28.75
CA ASN A 36 28.87 -15.02 28.66
C ASN A 36 28.30 -16.42 28.92
N GLU A 37 27.05 -16.67 28.49
CA GLU A 37 26.42 -17.98 28.59
C GLU A 37 26.82 -18.89 27.42
N THR A 38 26.71 -20.21 27.63
CA THR A 38 26.92 -21.18 26.56
C THR A 38 25.80 -21.08 25.51
N ILE A 39 26.21 -21.05 24.24
CA ILE A 39 25.32 -21.03 23.06
C ILE A 39 25.44 -22.38 22.36
N PRO A 40 24.35 -23.16 22.24
CA PRO A 40 24.37 -24.41 21.49
C PRO A 40 24.78 -24.16 20.03
N SER A 41 25.71 -24.95 19.48
CA SER A 41 26.16 -24.82 18.09
C SER A 41 25.00 -24.95 17.10
N THR A 42 24.04 -25.83 17.41
CA THR A 42 22.83 -26.03 16.61
C THR A 42 22.00 -24.75 16.46
N TRP A 43 22.04 -23.83 17.43
CA TRP A 43 21.31 -22.56 17.33
C TRP A 43 21.99 -21.58 16.40
N LEU A 44 23.33 -21.57 16.39
CA LEU A 44 24.10 -20.80 15.42
C LEU A 44 23.85 -21.34 14.01
N ASP A 45 23.91 -22.67 13.84
CA ASP A 45 23.65 -23.32 12.55
C ASP A 45 22.24 -22.99 12.04
N ILE A 46 21.22 -23.01 12.90
CA ILE A 46 19.86 -22.61 12.54
C ILE A 46 19.84 -21.13 12.11
N ALA A 47 20.34 -20.23 12.93
CA ALA A 47 20.29 -18.79 12.66
C ALA A 47 21.03 -18.38 11.38
N GLU A 48 22.11 -19.09 11.03
CA GLU A 48 22.90 -18.85 9.81
C GLU A 48 22.23 -19.40 8.54
N ASN A 49 21.29 -20.35 8.67
CA ASN A 49 20.66 -21.03 7.54
C ASN A 49 19.14 -20.78 7.42
N ILE A 50 18.57 -19.83 8.17
CA ILE A 50 17.17 -19.41 7.94
C ILE A 50 17.06 -18.74 6.57
N THR A 51 16.18 -19.26 5.73
CA THR A 51 15.88 -18.74 4.40
C THR A 51 14.43 -18.28 4.32
N ILE A 52 14.20 -17.20 3.56
CA ILE A 52 12.88 -16.71 3.18
C ILE A 52 12.76 -16.88 1.67
N PRO A 53 11.71 -17.56 1.15
CA PRO A 53 11.54 -17.75 -0.28
C PRO A 53 11.40 -16.43 -1.05
N VAL A 54 11.97 -16.39 -2.27
CA VAL A 54 11.99 -15.22 -3.15
C VAL A 54 11.69 -15.67 -4.57
N SER A 55 10.85 -14.92 -5.28
CA SER A 55 10.58 -15.14 -6.70
C SER A 55 11.79 -14.83 -7.58
N SER A 56 11.74 -15.22 -8.85
CA SER A 56 12.83 -14.89 -9.78
C SER A 56 12.88 -13.40 -10.14
N SER A 57 11.75 -12.69 -9.98
CA SER A 57 11.65 -11.23 -10.11
C SER A 57 12.13 -10.46 -8.86
N GLY A 58 12.48 -11.15 -7.78
CA GLY A 58 13.03 -10.54 -6.56
C GLY A 58 11.99 -10.18 -5.49
N ILE A 59 10.74 -10.61 -5.64
CA ILE A 59 9.67 -10.43 -4.64
C ILE A 59 9.76 -11.53 -3.58
N THR A 60 9.65 -11.17 -2.30
CA THR A 60 9.47 -12.13 -1.21
C THR A 60 8.18 -12.90 -1.40
N LEU A 61 8.25 -14.22 -1.52
CA LEU A 61 7.04 -15.04 -1.50
C LEU A 61 6.56 -15.15 -0.06
N GLU A 62 5.26 -15.01 0.15
CA GLU A 62 4.63 -15.13 1.47
C GLU A 62 4.85 -16.52 2.07
N TYR A 63 4.94 -17.54 1.22
CA TYR A 63 5.25 -18.93 1.59
C TYR A 63 5.93 -19.68 0.45
N GLU A 64 6.47 -20.87 0.75
CA GLU A 64 7.08 -21.75 -0.26
C GLU A 64 6.04 -22.23 -1.28
N ASP A 65 6.41 -22.21 -2.56
CA ASP A 65 5.55 -22.57 -3.70
C ASP A 65 4.29 -21.69 -3.86
N MET A 66 4.33 -20.45 -3.37
CA MET A 66 3.26 -19.46 -3.55
C MET A 66 2.92 -19.26 -5.04
N PRO A 67 1.64 -19.38 -5.45
CA PRO A 67 1.22 -19.08 -6.82
C PRO A 67 1.30 -17.57 -7.11
N SER A 68 1.30 -17.20 -8.40
CA SER A 68 1.37 -15.79 -8.82
C SER A 68 0.07 -15.01 -8.61
N ASN A 69 -1.07 -15.68 -8.71
CA ASN A 69 -2.38 -15.07 -8.48
C ASN A 69 -2.88 -15.36 -7.06
N ILE A 70 -2.65 -14.42 -6.14
CA ILE A 70 -3.10 -14.50 -4.75
C ILE A 70 -3.97 -13.30 -4.37
N THR A 71 -4.72 -13.44 -3.29
CA THR A 71 -5.33 -12.31 -2.58
C THR A 71 -5.02 -12.47 -1.11
N VAL A 72 -4.51 -11.40 -0.51
CA VAL A 72 -4.01 -11.40 0.87
C VAL A 72 -5.06 -10.80 1.79
N LYS A 73 -5.40 -11.49 2.89
CA LYS A 73 -6.42 -11.03 3.86
C LYS A 73 -5.99 -9.78 4.61
N GLN A 74 -4.76 -9.77 5.10
CA GLN A 74 -4.19 -8.73 5.97
C GLN A 74 -2.66 -8.69 5.83
N ALA A 75 -2.04 -7.63 6.36
CA ALA A 75 -0.60 -7.45 6.28
C ALA A 75 0.17 -8.71 6.75
N ASP A 76 1.02 -9.24 5.86
CA ASP A 76 1.88 -10.41 6.10
C ASP A 76 3.34 -10.08 5.81
N VAL A 77 3.78 -10.16 4.55
CA VAL A 77 5.14 -9.75 4.15
C VAL A 77 5.41 -8.28 4.49
N THR A 78 4.40 -7.41 4.41
CA THR A 78 4.55 -6.00 4.81
C THR A 78 4.83 -5.85 6.32
N LEU A 79 4.54 -6.85 7.16
CA LEU A 79 4.94 -6.86 8.57
C LEU A 79 6.47 -6.96 8.75
N MET A 80 7.19 -7.48 7.75
CA MET A 80 8.66 -7.47 7.72
C MET A 80 9.22 -6.04 7.60
N LEU A 81 8.47 -5.12 6.98
CA LEU A 81 8.80 -3.69 6.88
C LEU A 81 8.50 -2.97 8.20
N HIS A 82 7.30 -3.18 8.74
CA HIS A 82 6.86 -2.69 10.05
C HIS A 82 5.80 -3.64 10.64
N PRO A 83 5.92 -4.10 11.89
CA PRO A 83 6.82 -3.61 12.93
C PRO A 83 8.18 -4.30 13.01
N LEU A 84 8.42 -5.37 12.22
CA LEU A 84 9.63 -6.17 12.38
C LEU A 84 10.89 -5.39 12.01
N SER A 85 10.77 -4.50 11.00
CA SER A 85 11.83 -3.60 10.53
C SER A 85 13.16 -4.30 10.34
N LEU A 86 13.12 -5.41 9.59
CA LEU A 86 14.29 -6.25 9.37
C LEU A 86 15.46 -5.44 8.80
N PRO A 87 16.66 -5.50 9.42
CA PRO A 87 17.82 -4.76 8.95
C PRO A 87 18.46 -5.46 7.75
N GLU A 88 18.97 -4.68 6.80
CA GLU A 88 19.67 -5.16 5.59
C GLU A 88 20.93 -5.96 5.93
N SER A 89 21.57 -5.68 7.08
CA SER A 89 22.76 -6.38 7.57
C SER A 89 22.52 -7.86 7.94
N SER A 90 21.26 -8.32 7.87
CA SER A 90 20.87 -9.72 8.02
C SER A 90 21.38 -10.56 6.84
N LYS A 91 22.68 -10.89 6.83
CA LYS A 91 23.36 -11.62 5.74
C LYS A 91 22.58 -12.83 5.20
N PRO A 92 21.87 -13.63 6.01
CA PRO A 92 21.11 -14.78 5.49
C PRO A 92 19.85 -14.37 4.69
N ILE A 93 19.22 -13.25 5.03
CA ILE A 93 17.94 -12.82 4.44
C ILE A 93 18.14 -11.80 3.31
N ASN A 94 19.14 -10.92 3.43
CA ASN A 94 19.47 -9.87 2.46
C ASN A 94 18.22 -9.07 1.98
N TYR A 95 17.57 -8.38 2.92
CA TYR A 95 16.36 -7.59 2.63
C TYR A 95 16.71 -6.13 2.31
N THR A 96 17.17 -5.90 1.07
CA THR A 96 17.62 -4.59 0.58
C THR A 96 16.45 -3.61 0.40
N LEU A 97 16.74 -2.31 0.25
CA LEU A 97 15.71 -1.30 0.00
C LEU A 97 14.89 -1.59 -1.25
N GLU A 98 15.53 -2.06 -2.32
CA GLU A 98 14.87 -2.38 -3.59
C GLU A 98 13.87 -3.52 -3.39
N ARG A 99 14.25 -4.57 -2.65
CA ARG A 99 13.33 -5.67 -2.32
C ARG A 99 12.20 -5.21 -1.40
N LYS A 100 12.48 -4.34 -0.43
CA LYS A 100 11.44 -3.74 0.44
C LYS A 100 10.40 -2.96 -0.38
N GLN A 101 10.86 -2.20 -1.36
CA GLN A 101 10.00 -1.41 -2.26
C GLN A 101 9.18 -2.30 -3.18
N ALA A 102 9.81 -3.32 -3.77
CA ALA A 102 9.14 -4.27 -4.64
C ALA A 102 8.08 -5.10 -3.88
N ASP A 103 8.41 -5.57 -2.68
CA ASP A 103 7.46 -6.26 -1.80
C ASP A 103 6.30 -5.34 -1.42
N LEU A 104 6.58 -4.10 -0.99
CA LEU A 104 5.54 -3.14 -0.66
C LEU A 104 4.56 -2.95 -1.84
N GLN A 105 5.09 -2.71 -3.05
CA GLN A 105 4.28 -2.49 -4.24
C GLN A 105 3.47 -3.73 -4.65
N TYR A 106 4.07 -4.93 -4.55
CA TYR A 106 3.37 -6.17 -4.88
C TYR A 106 2.24 -6.46 -3.88
N TYR A 107 2.54 -6.41 -2.58
CA TYR A 107 1.57 -6.80 -1.56
C TYR A 107 0.45 -5.78 -1.37
N THR A 108 0.65 -4.50 -1.69
CA THR A 108 -0.47 -3.54 -1.70
C THR A 108 -1.47 -3.83 -2.82
N GLN A 109 -1.01 -4.26 -4.01
CA GLN A 109 -1.88 -4.69 -5.12
C GLN A 109 -2.66 -5.98 -4.77
N LYS A 110 -2.03 -6.92 -4.06
CA LYS A 110 -2.67 -8.18 -3.66
C LYS A 110 -3.52 -8.07 -2.39
N GLN A 111 -3.46 -6.94 -1.69
CA GLN A 111 -4.16 -6.73 -0.42
C GLN A 111 -5.67 -6.59 -0.64
N SER A 112 -6.45 -7.44 0.02
CA SER A 112 -7.90 -7.26 0.06
C SER A 112 -8.30 -5.98 0.78
N LEU A 113 -9.21 -5.22 0.16
CA LEU A 113 -9.85 -4.06 0.78
C LEU A 113 -10.84 -4.44 1.90
N HIS A 114 -11.19 -5.72 2.02
CA HIS A 114 -12.12 -6.24 3.05
C HIS A 114 -11.39 -6.83 4.26
N GLY A 115 -10.06 -6.69 4.29
CA GLY A 115 -9.23 -7.07 5.42
C GLY A 115 -9.58 -6.31 6.70
N PRO A 116 -9.09 -6.79 7.85
CA PRO A 116 -9.31 -6.13 9.13
C PRO A 116 -8.57 -4.79 9.24
N ALA A 117 -9.07 -3.91 10.10
CA ALA A 117 -8.70 -2.50 10.24
C ALA A 117 -7.22 -2.22 10.52
N MET A 118 -6.45 -3.22 10.96
CA MET A 118 -5.01 -3.07 11.22
C MET A 118 -4.16 -3.05 9.94
N THR A 119 -4.65 -3.65 8.87
CA THR A 119 -3.92 -3.89 7.61
C THR A 119 -3.34 -2.61 7.02
N PHE A 120 -4.21 -1.64 6.72
CA PHE A 120 -3.78 -0.43 6.03
C PHE A 120 -3.01 0.55 6.92
N ALA A 121 -3.07 0.40 8.24
CA ALA A 121 -2.17 1.11 9.14
C ALA A 121 -0.71 0.64 8.95
N ILE A 122 -0.49 -0.66 8.73
CA ILE A 122 0.82 -1.22 8.40
C ILE A 122 1.28 -0.73 7.02
N ASN A 123 0.42 -0.80 6.01
CA ASN A 123 0.75 -0.30 4.66
C ASN A 123 1.08 1.19 4.69
N THR A 124 0.31 2.00 5.43
CA THR A 124 0.61 3.43 5.63
C THR A 124 2.01 3.65 6.19
N ILE A 125 2.38 2.94 7.27
CA ILE A 125 3.69 3.09 7.91
C ILE A 125 4.80 2.60 6.97
N ALA A 126 4.60 1.47 6.30
CA ALA A 126 5.56 0.90 5.37
C ALA A 126 5.81 1.85 4.17
N THR A 127 4.76 2.44 3.60
CA THR A 127 4.88 3.42 2.50
C THR A 127 5.60 4.68 2.95
N LEU A 128 5.29 5.25 4.11
CA LEU A 128 6.01 6.41 4.65
C LEU A 128 7.51 6.12 4.82
N ARG A 129 7.86 4.92 5.28
CA ARG A 129 9.25 4.53 5.54
C ARG A 129 10.03 4.16 4.28
N TYR A 130 9.42 3.46 3.34
CA TYR A 130 10.12 2.77 2.26
C TYR A 130 9.59 3.06 0.84
N GLY A 131 8.42 3.69 0.69
CA GLY A 131 7.85 4.06 -0.61
C GLY A 131 8.83 4.81 -1.52
N HIS A 132 8.82 4.51 -2.82
CA HIS A 132 9.76 5.12 -3.77
C HIS A 132 9.32 6.53 -4.19
N SER A 133 8.02 6.71 -4.38
CA SER A 133 7.40 7.90 -4.96
C SER A 133 5.93 7.98 -4.54
N GLY A 134 5.23 9.05 -4.92
CA GLY A 134 3.79 9.16 -4.73
C GLY A 134 3.34 9.43 -3.29
N CYS A 135 2.04 9.61 -3.10
CA CYS A 135 1.42 9.99 -1.83
C CYS A 135 0.39 8.98 -1.34
N SER A 136 0.43 7.74 -1.83
CA SER A 136 -0.49 6.67 -1.47
C SER A 136 -0.54 6.34 0.02
N ALA A 137 0.49 6.70 0.79
CA ALA A 137 0.45 6.66 2.25
C ALA A 137 -0.75 7.42 2.84
N SER A 138 -1.17 8.54 2.24
CA SER A 138 -2.36 9.28 2.67
C SER A 138 -3.66 8.53 2.34
N THR A 139 -3.71 7.86 1.20
CA THR A 139 -4.83 7.01 0.77
C THR A 139 -4.96 5.78 1.67
N TYR A 140 -3.86 5.04 1.90
CA TYR A 140 -3.84 3.92 2.86
C TYR A 140 -4.25 4.35 4.26
N ASN A 141 -3.83 5.54 4.72
CA ASN A 141 -4.26 6.05 6.01
C ASN A 141 -5.78 6.27 6.03
N LYS A 142 -6.34 6.84 4.95
CA LYS A 142 -7.79 7.04 4.82
C LYS A 142 -8.55 5.71 4.91
N ILE A 143 -8.08 4.70 4.18
CA ILE A 143 -8.64 3.33 4.18
C ILE A 143 -8.54 2.72 5.58
N GLY A 144 -7.36 2.75 6.21
CA GLY A 144 -7.12 2.10 7.50
C GLY A 144 -7.78 2.78 8.70
N VAL A 145 -8.21 4.03 8.56
CA VAL A 145 -8.86 4.80 9.63
C VAL A 145 -10.34 4.96 9.38
N PHE A 146 -10.74 5.69 8.34
CA PHE A 146 -12.12 6.17 8.24
C PHE A 146 -13.14 5.08 7.98
N SER A 147 -12.77 4.09 7.18
CA SER A 147 -13.67 3.00 6.77
C SER A 147 -14.10 2.11 7.94
N ASN A 148 -13.29 2.06 8.98
CA ASN A 148 -13.55 1.26 10.17
C ASN A 148 -14.23 2.06 11.29
N LEU A 149 -14.31 3.39 11.22
CA LEU A 149 -14.90 4.19 12.30
C LEU A 149 -16.44 4.12 12.31
N ARG A 150 -17.01 4.10 13.52
CA ARG A 150 -18.46 4.17 13.75
C ARG A 150 -18.81 5.34 14.66
N ALA A 151 -19.67 6.22 14.16
CA ALA A 151 -20.30 7.27 14.96
C ALA A 151 -21.18 6.67 16.08
N PRO A 152 -21.48 7.42 17.16
CA PRO A 152 -21.00 8.77 17.47
C PRO A 152 -19.67 8.82 18.23
N TRP A 153 -19.16 7.68 18.72
CA TRP A 153 -17.96 7.63 19.55
C TRP A 153 -16.66 7.45 18.76
N PHE A 154 -16.76 7.23 17.45
CA PHE A 154 -15.61 6.98 16.57
C PHE A 154 -14.76 5.81 17.08
N LEU A 155 -15.45 4.73 17.49
CA LEU A 155 -14.83 3.44 17.77
C LEU A 155 -14.64 2.68 16.45
N MET A 156 -13.59 1.89 16.36
CA MET A 156 -13.28 1.11 15.16
C MET A 156 -14.00 -0.26 15.19
N SER A 157 -14.61 -0.63 14.07
CA SER A 157 -15.02 -2.00 13.73
C SER A 157 -13.84 -2.73 13.09
N GLU A 158 -13.75 -4.04 13.29
CA GLU A 158 -12.72 -4.87 12.67
C GLU A 158 -12.76 -4.77 11.16
N GLN A 159 -13.93 -4.77 10.55
CA GLN A 159 -14.09 -4.66 9.10
C GLN A 159 -14.81 -3.37 8.72
N ALA A 160 -14.63 -2.96 7.46
CA ALA A 160 -15.24 -1.74 6.96
C ALA A 160 -16.76 -1.92 6.74
N ASN A 161 -17.20 -3.12 6.36
CA ASN A 161 -18.61 -3.51 6.30
C ASN A 161 -19.01 -4.19 7.61
N ASP A 162 -20.21 -3.95 8.14
CA ASP A 162 -20.74 -4.63 9.34
C ASP A 162 -21.78 -5.72 8.99
N ASP A 163 -22.15 -5.89 7.71
CA ASP A 163 -23.04 -6.96 7.28
C ASP A 163 -22.37 -8.33 7.43
N THR A 164 -22.91 -9.12 8.35
CA THR A 164 -22.44 -10.48 8.67
C THR A 164 -22.45 -11.40 7.45
N ASN A 165 -23.41 -11.24 6.53
CA ASN A 165 -23.49 -12.10 5.34
C ASN A 165 -22.41 -11.76 4.32
N ALA A 166 -21.97 -10.50 4.27
CA ALA A 166 -20.89 -10.05 3.40
C ALA A 166 -19.49 -10.33 3.98
N ASN A 167 -19.42 -10.72 5.25
CA ASN A 167 -18.19 -10.85 6.04
C ASN A 167 -17.88 -12.31 6.47
N GLY A 168 -18.28 -13.29 5.66
CA GLY A 168 -18.02 -14.70 5.96
C GLY A 168 -18.85 -15.27 7.11
N GLY A 169 -20.01 -14.67 7.41
CA GLY A 169 -21.00 -15.22 8.33
C GLY A 169 -20.77 -14.88 9.82
N TYR A 170 -19.77 -14.06 10.14
CA TYR A 170 -19.49 -13.62 11.50
C TYR A 170 -19.57 -12.09 11.63
N PRO A 171 -20.18 -11.56 12.71
CA PRO A 171 -20.18 -10.13 12.95
C PRO A 171 -18.75 -9.65 13.25
N PRO A 172 -18.30 -8.52 12.68
CA PRO A 172 -16.98 -7.97 12.98
C PRO A 172 -16.82 -7.67 14.47
N ALA A 173 -15.60 -7.80 15.00
CA ALA A 173 -15.33 -7.38 16.36
C ALA A 173 -15.55 -5.87 16.53
N PHE A 174 -16.29 -5.46 17.56
CA PHE A 174 -16.55 -4.06 17.89
C PHE A 174 -16.67 -3.82 19.41
N PRO A 175 -15.88 -2.92 20.02
CA PRO A 175 -14.79 -2.16 19.42
C PRO A 175 -13.57 -3.04 19.13
N PHE A 176 -12.91 -2.79 18.00
CA PHE A 176 -11.69 -3.48 17.59
C PHE A 176 -10.45 -2.67 18.01
N LEU A 177 -9.93 -2.98 19.20
CA LEU A 177 -8.79 -2.27 19.78
C LEU A 177 -7.50 -2.40 18.96
N THR A 178 -7.34 -3.49 18.22
CA THR A 178 -6.17 -3.68 17.33
C THR A 178 -6.14 -2.64 16.21
N GLY A 179 -7.31 -2.30 15.64
CA GLY A 179 -7.42 -1.21 14.66
C GLY A 179 -7.01 0.15 15.24
N HIS A 180 -7.45 0.44 16.47
CA HIS A 180 -7.02 1.66 17.18
C HIS A 180 -5.50 1.66 17.42
N GLY A 181 -4.94 0.52 17.83
CA GLY A 181 -3.51 0.35 18.04
C GLY A 181 -2.69 0.54 16.76
N GLY A 182 -3.15 0.02 15.63
CA GLY A 182 -2.53 0.26 14.32
C GLY A 182 -2.56 1.74 13.93
N THR A 183 -3.74 2.37 14.01
CA THR A 183 -3.89 3.80 13.72
C THR A 183 -3.00 4.69 14.58
N MET A 184 -2.90 4.40 15.88
CA MET A 184 -2.05 5.17 16.81
C MET A 184 -0.56 5.10 16.43
N GLN A 185 -0.11 3.98 15.86
CA GLN A 185 1.28 3.82 15.44
C GLN A 185 1.67 4.74 14.27
N ILE A 186 0.73 5.13 13.40
CA ILE A 186 1.01 5.96 12.22
C ILE A 186 1.70 7.27 12.60
N ALA A 187 1.31 7.89 13.72
CA ALA A 187 1.86 9.15 14.17
C ALA A 187 3.37 9.07 14.47
N PHE A 188 3.79 8.04 15.21
CA PHE A 188 5.17 7.89 15.67
C PHE A 188 6.03 7.07 14.71
N TYR A 189 5.52 5.93 14.24
CA TYR A 189 6.29 5.02 13.39
C TYR A 189 6.19 5.37 11.91
N GLY A 190 5.12 6.08 11.50
CA GLY A 190 4.93 6.63 10.16
C GLY A 190 5.51 8.04 10.02
N TYR A 191 4.79 9.06 10.52
CA TYR A 191 5.15 10.47 10.26
C TYR A 191 6.45 10.92 10.92
N LEU A 192 6.74 10.51 12.16
CA LEU A 192 8.06 10.75 12.76
C LEU A 192 9.11 9.75 12.24
N GLY A 193 8.67 8.62 11.69
CA GLY A 193 9.56 7.54 11.26
C GLY A 193 10.41 6.98 12.39
N LEU A 194 9.89 6.93 13.62
CA LEU A 194 10.59 6.37 14.78
C LEU A 194 10.92 4.90 14.52
N ASP A 195 12.16 4.50 14.73
CA ASP A 195 12.59 3.11 14.70
C ASP A 195 13.01 2.64 16.10
N SER A 196 12.15 1.83 16.69
CA SER A 196 12.36 1.27 18.03
C SER A 196 13.28 0.04 18.05
N SER A 197 13.70 -0.46 16.88
CA SER A 197 14.62 -1.59 16.77
C SER A 197 16.09 -1.21 16.99
N GLN A 198 16.39 0.10 17.06
CA GLN A 198 17.74 0.64 17.20
C GLN A 198 18.06 1.01 18.65
N ASP A 199 19.33 0.82 19.06
CA ASP A 199 19.82 1.23 20.39
C ASP A 199 19.96 2.75 20.57
N VAL A 200 19.84 3.50 19.48
CA VAL A 200 19.95 4.96 19.42
C VAL A 200 18.63 5.51 18.87
N LEU A 201 18.17 6.64 19.40
CA LEU A 201 16.97 7.32 18.90
C LEU A 201 17.11 7.55 17.39
N THR A 202 16.36 6.79 16.60
CA THR A 202 16.43 6.80 15.14
C THR A 202 15.09 7.24 14.59
N ILE A 203 15.08 8.30 13.78
CA ILE A 203 13.87 8.90 13.22
C ILE A 203 14.04 9.23 11.74
N GLN A 204 12.98 9.12 10.96
CA GLN A 204 12.92 9.55 9.55
C GLN A 204 11.61 10.31 9.31
N PRO A 205 11.56 11.60 9.69
CA PRO A 205 10.34 12.38 9.59
C PRO A 205 9.86 12.49 8.14
N THR A 206 8.58 12.28 7.88
CA THR A 206 7.95 12.47 6.57
C THR A 206 6.50 12.90 6.74
N LEU A 207 6.03 13.76 5.85
CA LEU A 207 4.66 14.28 5.92
C LEU A 207 4.12 14.52 4.49
N PRO A 208 3.46 13.51 3.88
CA PRO A 208 2.87 13.65 2.56
C PRO A 208 1.61 14.55 2.56
N PRO A 209 1.26 15.09 1.39
CA PRO A 209 0.02 15.87 1.24
C PRO A 209 -1.20 15.05 1.65
N PRO A 210 -2.27 15.70 2.13
CA PRO A 210 -2.47 17.15 2.22
C PRO A 210 -1.92 17.76 3.53
N LYS A 211 -1.21 17.00 4.37
CA LYS A 211 -0.76 17.48 5.67
C LYS A 211 0.47 18.37 5.51
N GLN A 212 0.41 19.59 6.06
CA GLN A 212 1.54 20.53 6.04
C GLN A 212 2.27 20.63 7.38
N TYR A 213 1.54 20.42 8.48
CA TYR A 213 2.07 20.53 9.83
C TYR A 213 1.47 19.42 10.70
N LEU A 214 2.31 18.83 11.55
CA LEU A 214 1.90 17.86 12.54
C LEU A 214 2.68 18.11 13.83
N THR A 215 1.95 18.29 14.94
CA THR A 215 2.55 18.29 16.28
C THR A 215 2.25 16.95 16.91
N LEU A 216 3.29 16.24 17.34
CA LEU A 216 3.17 15.00 18.08
C LEU A 216 3.12 15.27 19.58
N ASN A 217 2.42 14.40 20.32
CA ASN A 217 2.46 14.41 21.77
C ASN A 217 3.85 14.03 22.26
N GLU A 218 4.18 14.46 23.48
CA GLU A 218 5.42 14.07 24.15
C GLU A 218 5.51 12.54 24.29
N PHE A 219 6.67 11.98 23.99
CA PHE A 219 6.98 10.57 24.21
C PHE A 219 8.34 10.41 24.87
N THR A 220 8.51 9.33 25.62
CA THR A 220 9.75 9.02 26.31
C THR A 220 10.52 7.95 25.54
N TRP A 221 11.77 8.26 25.20
CA TRP A 221 12.72 7.28 24.66
C TRP A 221 13.74 6.91 25.73
N ALA A 222 13.87 5.62 26.02
CA ALA A 222 14.82 5.14 27.01
C ALA A 222 16.22 5.04 26.37
N VAL A 223 17.17 5.79 26.89
CA VAL A 223 18.60 5.56 26.62
C VAL A 223 19.03 4.37 27.47
N SER A 224 19.73 3.40 26.88
CA SER A 224 20.19 2.19 27.58
C SER A 224 20.81 2.49 28.96
N PRO A 225 20.52 1.71 30.03
CA PRO A 225 21.03 1.94 31.37
C PRO A 225 22.55 1.77 31.51
N SER A 226 23.27 1.35 30.46
CA SER A 226 24.73 1.20 30.49
C SER A 226 25.46 2.53 30.71
N SER A 227 24.79 3.68 30.54
CA SER A 227 25.30 4.95 31.06
C SER A 227 25.09 5.01 32.57
N SER A 228 26.15 4.74 33.32
CA SER A 228 26.22 4.98 34.75
C SER A 228 25.77 6.41 35.08
N ASN A 229 24.59 6.52 35.70
CA ASN A 229 23.97 7.71 36.30
C ASN A 229 23.14 8.62 35.35
N PRO A 230 21.81 8.38 35.22
CA PRO A 230 20.91 9.23 34.42
C PRO A 230 20.82 10.69 34.89
N GLN A 231 21.35 11.03 36.08
CA GLN A 231 21.41 12.40 36.58
C GLN A 231 22.48 13.28 35.89
N ASN A 232 23.40 12.70 35.11
CA ASN A 232 24.49 13.43 34.44
C ASN A 232 24.42 13.39 32.90
N THR A 233 23.34 12.88 32.31
CA THR A 233 23.19 12.83 30.85
C THR A 233 22.88 14.23 30.31
N THR A 234 23.90 14.91 29.78
CA THR A 234 23.77 16.26 29.20
C THR A 234 23.43 16.25 27.72
N SER A 235 23.59 15.10 27.05
CA SER A 235 23.29 14.92 25.63
C SER A 235 22.92 13.47 25.29
N VAL A 236 22.08 13.29 24.28
CA VAL A 236 21.61 11.98 23.78
C VAL A 236 22.02 11.82 22.32
N PRO A 237 22.62 10.68 21.91
CA PRO A 237 22.88 10.41 20.50
C PRO A 237 21.56 10.18 19.76
N MET A 238 21.49 10.65 18.52
CA MET A 238 20.34 10.48 17.63
C MET A 238 20.81 10.20 16.21
N VAL A 239 20.03 9.43 15.46
CA VAL A 239 20.22 9.17 14.04
C VAL A 239 18.99 9.68 13.28
N GLN A 240 19.23 10.45 12.22
CA GLN A 240 18.22 10.71 11.20
C GLN A 240 18.38 9.68 10.07
N ASN A 241 17.23 9.21 9.57
CA ASN A 241 17.04 8.20 8.54
C ASN A 241 17.19 6.75 9.03
N LEU A 242 16.29 5.90 8.55
CA LEU A 242 16.27 4.47 8.88
C LEU A 242 17.46 3.76 8.24
N PRO A 243 17.89 2.62 8.79
CA PRO A 243 18.78 1.70 8.09
C PRO A 243 18.14 1.27 6.76
N ALA A 244 18.96 1.22 5.69
CA ALA A 244 18.50 0.85 4.35
C ALA A 244 17.29 1.69 3.87
N SER A 245 17.35 3.00 4.09
CA SER A 245 16.40 3.98 3.56
C SER A 245 16.96 4.66 2.32
N ARG A 246 16.13 5.53 1.71
CA ARG A 246 16.49 6.36 0.54
C ARG A 246 17.65 7.32 0.82
N HIS A 247 17.91 7.64 2.10
CA HIS A 247 18.87 8.64 2.52
C HIS A 247 19.96 8.03 3.40
N PRO A 248 21.21 8.53 3.35
CA PRO A 248 22.25 8.10 4.26
C PRO A 248 21.91 8.49 5.71
N GLN A 249 22.36 7.68 6.66
CA GLN A 249 22.18 7.97 8.08
C GLN A 249 23.02 9.18 8.52
N LEU A 250 22.36 10.15 9.15
CA LEU A 250 23.01 11.33 9.72
C LEU A 250 22.99 11.24 11.25
N LYS A 251 24.16 11.42 11.87
CA LYS A 251 24.33 11.28 13.33
C LYS A 251 24.41 12.63 14.01
N PHE A 252 23.65 12.77 15.10
CA PHE A 252 23.57 14.00 15.89
C PHE A 252 23.78 13.70 17.37
N MET A 253 24.21 14.71 18.11
CA MET A 253 24.21 14.72 19.57
C MET A 253 23.28 15.82 20.04
N LEU A 254 22.15 15.45 20.65
CA LEU A 254 21.14 16.38 21.12
C LEU A 254 21.40 16.73 22.59
N SER A 255 21.73 17.99 22.87
CA SER A 255 21.95 18.46 24.25
C SER A 255 20.63 18.74 24.97
N LEU A 256 20.65 18.74 26.31
CA LEU A 256 19.49 19.16 27.10
C LEU A 256 19.01 20.56 26.68
N ASN A 257 17.69 20.71 26.48
CA ASN A 257 17.03 21.94 26.02
C ASN A 257 17.47 22.45 24.63
N GLN A 258 18.18 21.64 23.84
CA GLN A 258 18.49 21.97 22.46
C GLN A 258 17.30 21.67 21.57
N THR A 259 16.97 22.59 20.66
CA THR A 259 16.08 22.32 19.53
C THR A 259 16.92 21.88 18.35
N LEU A 260 16.51 20.79 17.70
CA LEU A 260 17.10 20.28 16.47
C LEU A 260 16.05 20.34 15.36
N THR A 261 16.41 20.96 14.24
CA THR A 261 15.59 21.00 13.03
C THR A 261 16.19 20.00 12.04
N LEU A 262 15.35 19.11 11.52
CA LEU A 262 15.71 18.11 10.53
C LEU A 262 14.87 18.34 9.29
N GLU A 263 15.44 18.07 8.12
CA GLU A 263 14.67 18.00 6.88
C GLU A 263 13.79 16.75 6.88
N ASN A 264 12.55 16.91 6.42
CA ASN A 264 11.67 15.77 6.19
C ASN A 264 12.13 15.00 4.95
N ASP A 265 11.87 13.70 4.96
CA ASP A 265 11.95 12.86 3.77
C ASP A 265 10.70 13.08 2.90
N MET A 266 10.93 13.69 1.73
CA MET A 266 9.90 14.17 0.82
C MET A 266 9.74 13.23 -0.39
N TYR A 267 9.88 11.91 -0.20
CA TYR A 267 9.79 10.89 -1.27
C TYR A 267 8.54 11.06 -2.16
N TRP A 268 7.45 11.59 -1.61
CA TRP A 268 6.21 11.82 -2.35
C TRP A 268 6.30 12.89 -3.45
N GLN A 269 7.35 13.71 -3.44
CA GLN A 269 7.66 14.66 -4.51
C GLN A 269 8.30 13.99 -5.72
N ASP A 270 8.86 12.80 -5.55
CA ASP A 270 9.38 12.02 -6.67
C ASP A 270 8.21 11.46 -7.48
N PHE A 271 8.32 11.58 -8.80
CA PHE A 271 7.29 11.10 -9.72
C PHE A 271 7.42 9.58 -9.95
N THR A 272 6.33 8.84 -9.75
CA THR A 272 6.24 7.42 -10.13
C THR A 272 6.44 7.29 -11.64
N THR A 273 5.76 8.13 -12.41
CA THR A 273 5.97 8.27 -13.87
C THR A 273 6.57 9.65 -14.17
N PRO A 274 7.75 9.73 -14.83
CA PRO A 274 8.39 11.00 -15.13
C PRO A 274 7.47 12.02 -15.80
N ASN A 275 7.51 13.26 -15.33
CA ASN A 275 6.68 14.39 -15.81
C ASN A 275 5.17 14.21 -15.64
N ASN A 276 4.71 13.38 -14.69
CA ASN A 276 3.29 13.33 -14.34
C ASN A 276 2.85 14.66 -13.71
N LEU A 277 2.05 15.43 -14.43
CA LEU A 277 1.57 16.76 -14.06
C LEU A 277 0.51 16.72 -12.95
N ILE A 278 -0.16 15.59 -12.74
CA ILE A 278 -1.30 15.50 -11.81
C ILE A 278 -1.02 14.66 -10.57
N GLN A 279 0.17 14.06 -10.44
CA GLN A 279 0.50 13.24 -9.27
C GLN A 279 0.40 14.06 -7.98
N CYS A 280 -0.34 13.53 -7.00
CA CYS A 280 -0.54 14.10 -5.67
C CYS A 280 -1.17 15.50 -5.64
N LEU A 281 -1.80 15.93 -6.74
CA LEU A 281 -2.59 17.14 -6.76
C LEU A 281 -3.97 16.93 -6.10
N PRO A 282 -4.59 17.98 -5.53
CA PRO A 282 -5.83 17.83 -4.78
C PRO A 282 -7.01 17.40 -5.65
N ILE A 283 -7.75 16.39 -5.19
CA ILE A 283 -9.09 16.09 -5.69
C ILE A 283 -10.06 17.17 -5.19
N ILE A 284 -10.79 17.81 -6.11
CA ILE A 284 -11.77 18.87 -5.80
C ILE A 284 -13.22 18.46 -6.04
N GLY A 285 -13.45 17.30 -6.66
CA GLY A 285 -14.78 16.74 -6.85
C GLY A 285 -14.72 15.27 -7.25
N SER A 286 -15.66 14.47 -6.76
CA SER A 286 -15.89 13.09 -7.18
C SER A 286 -17.35 12.75 -6.91
N ASP A 287 -17.92 11.90 -7.75
CA ASP A 287 -19.16 11.19 -7.44
C ASP A 287 -18.95 10.15 -6.32
N ASP A 288 -20.05 9.62 -5.79
CA ASP A 288 -20.05 8.61 -4.72
C ASP A 288 -19.25 7.36 -5.12
N THR A 289 -18.49 6.83 -4.16
CA THR A 289 -17.50 5.77 -4.38
C THR A 289 -17.76 4.55 -3.53
N GLU A 290 -17.42 3.39 -4.07
CA GLU A 290 -17.39 2.14 -3.32
C GLU A 290 -16.52 2.22 -2.06
N LEU A 291 -16.87 1.40 -1.07
CA LEU A 291 -16.16 1.34 0.19
C LEU A 291 -14.67 1.04 -0.04
N ASN A 292 -13.79 1.81 0.60
CA ASN A 292 -12.32 1.74 0.44
C ASN A 292 -11.77 2.09 -0.95
N ARG A 293 -12.58 2.61 -1.88
CA ARG A 293 -12.16 2.98 -3.25
C ARG A 293 -12.14 4.50 -3.44
N TRP A 294 -11.30 5.17 -2.67
CA TRP A 294 -11.34 6.62 -2.51
C TRP A 294 -10.87 7.41 -3.74
N PRO A 295 -11.39 8.63 -3.97
CA PRO A 295 -11.00 9.46 -5.11
C PRO A 295 -9.51 9.76 -5.21
N GLU A 296 -8.83 9.97 -4.08
CA GLU A 296 -7.40 10.30 -4.05
C GLU A 296 -6.50 9.21 -4.65
N SER A 297 -7.00 7.99 -4.81
CA SER A 297 -6.30 6.89 -5.45
C SER A 297 -5.97 7.12 -6.92
N VAL A 298 -6.72 7.94 -7.65
CA VAL A 298 -6.47 8.07 -9.11
C VAL A 298 -5.15 8.75 -9.43
N ASN A 299 -4.52 9.45 -8.50
CA ASN A 299 -3.29 10.21 -8.78
C ASN A 299 -2.29 10.13 -7.63
N ASP A 300 -2.38 9.13 -6.77
CA ASP A 300 -1.47 8.98 -5.64
C ASP A 300 -0.16 8.26 -5.99
N GLY A 301 -0.02 7.80 -7.24
CA GLY A 301 1.20 7.21 -7.78
C GLY A 301 1.36 5.74 -7.41
N ASP A 302 0.30 5.04 -7.02
CA ASP A 302 0.31 3.66 -6.54
C ASP A 302 -0.94 2.86 -6.99
N VAL A 303 -0.71 1.92 -7.90
CA VAL A 303 -1.74 0.99 -8.41
C VAL A 303 -2.25 -0.01 -7.36
N GLY A 304 -1.69 -0.03 -6.14
CA GLY A 304 -2.23 -0.77 -5.00
C GLY A 304 -3.44 -0.09 -4.35
N THR A 305 -3.77 1.14 -4.76
CA THR A 305 -5.03 1.80 -4.43
C THR A 305 -5.88 1.99 -5.68
N SER A 306 -7.13 2.42 -5.52
CA SER A 306 -7.98 2.66 -6.69
C SER A 306 -9.24 3.44 -6.33
N TRP A 307 -9.78 4.14 -7.31
CA TRP A 307 -11.11 4.74 -7.27
C TRP A 307 -12.11 3.86 -8.03
N GLN A 308 -13.34 3.76 -7.52
CA GLN A 308 -14.43 3.03 -8.15
C GLN A 308 -15.77 3.68 -7.78
N PRO A 309 -16.57 4.16 -8.75
CA PRO A 309 -17.91 4.69 -8.49
C PRO A 309 -18.89 3.62 -7.99
N GLU A 310 -19.88 4.03 -7.21
CA GLU A 310 -20.93 3.13 -6.68
C GLU A 310 -21.85 2.54 -7.75
N ASN A 311 -21.88 3.13 -8.96
CA ASN A 311 -22.74 2.63 -10.03
C ASN A 311 -22.12 2.78 -11.43
N THR A 312 -22.72 2.08 -12.39
CA THR A 312 -22.30 2.10 -13.81
C THR A 312 -22.75 3.34 -14.59
N ASN A 313 -23.41 4.33 -13.98
CA ASN A 313 -23.73 5.57 -14.68
C ASN A 313 -22.47 6.38 -15.00
N GLY A 314 -22.63 7.49 -15.73
CA GLY A 314 -21.53 8.41 -15.95
C GLY A 314 -21.08 9.05 -14.64
N SER A 315 -19.87 8.72 -14.19
CA SER A 315 -19.25 9.26 -12.99
C SER A 315 -17.95 9.98 -13.33
N SER A 316 -17.61 10.98 -12.53
CA SER A 316 -16.48 11.86 -12.78
C SER A 316 -15.67 12.12 -11.53
N ILE A 317 -14.38 12.39 -11.74
CA ILE A 317 -13.44 12.86 -10.74
C ILE A 317 -12.69 14.06 -11.28
N SER A 318 -12.49 15.07 -10.43
CA SER A 318 -11.90 16.36 -10.79
C SER A 318 -10.69 16.67 -9.93
N ILE A 319 -9.59 17.07 -10.57
CA ILE A 319 -8.32 17.46 -9.93
C ILE A 319 -8.09 18.96 -10.14
N ASP A 320 -7.69 19.66 -9.08
CA ASP A 320 -7.17 21.03 -9.18
C ASP A 320 -5.77 21.01 -9.77
N THR A 321 -5.64 21.57 -10.97
CA THR A 321 -4.38 21.63 -11.72
C THR A 321 -3.86 23.04 -11.87
N THR A 322 -4.36 23.98 -11.06
CA THR A 322 -3.93 25.39 -11.06
C THR A 322 -2.42 25.54 -10.92
N SER A 323 -1.76 24.67 -10.15
CA SER A 323 -0.29 24.70 -9.94
C SER A 323 0.53 24.34 -11.17
N VAL A 324 -0.07 23.68 -12.15
CA VAL A 324 0.58 23.22 -13.40
C VAL A 324 -0.12 23.77 -14.64
N ALA A 325 -1.00 24.76 -14.48
CA ALA A 325 -1.72 25.39 -15.57
C ALA A 325 -0.74 26.02 -16.58
N GLY A 326 -0.97 25.77 -17.87
CA GLY A 326 -0.09 26.22 -18.95
C GLY A 326 1.06 25.28 -19.29
N GLU A 327 1.21 24.16 -18.59
CA GLU A 327 2.14 23.08 -18.99
C GLU A 327 1.61 22.35 -20.23
N ARG A 328 2.49 21.89 -21.12
CA ARG A 328 2.08 21.20 -22.35
C ARG A 328 1.79 19.74 -22.08
N ILE A 329 0.62 19.27 -22.51
CA ILE A 329 0.23 17.87 -22.40
C ILE A 329 0.81 17.09 -23.57
N LYS A 330 1.46 15.97 -23.28
CA LYS A 330 1.99 15.04 -24.29
C LYS A 330 1.21 13.74 -24.34
N THR A 331 0.89 13.17 -23.18
CA THR A 331 0.30 11.84 -23.09
C THR A 331 -0.62 11.76 -21.89
N ILE A 332 -1.73 11.04 -22.03
CA ILE A 332 -2.66 10.71 -20.96
C ILE A 332 -2.62 9.20 -20.78
N ASN A 333 -2.36 8.75 -19.56
CA ASN A 333 -2.40 7.34 -19.21
C ASN A 333 -3.49 7.09 -18.18
N VAL A 334 -4.19 5.98 -18.30
CA VAL A 334 -5.06 5.47 -17.24
C VAL A 334 -4.80 3.98 -17.09
N VAL A 335 -4.57 3.54 -15.86
CA VAL A 335 -4.47 2.14 -15.47
C VAL A 335 -5.81 1.73 -14.90
N TRP A 336 -6.42 0.72 -15.53
CA TRP A 336 -7.70 0.16 -15.12
C TRP A 336 -7.50 -1.11 -14.30
N GLY A 337 -8.34 -1.29 -13.29
CA GLY A 337 -8.47 -2.58 -12.62
C GLY A 337 -9.26 -3.59 -13.45
N LEU A 338 -9.69 -4.68 -12.83
CA LEU A 338 -10.43 -5.76 -13.50
C LEU A 338 -11.83 -5.36 -14.01
N ARG A 339 -12.35 -4.21 -13.58
CA ARG A 339 -13.60 -3.59 -14.04
C ARG A 339 -13.26 -2.45 -14.99
N ILE A 340 -13.36 -2.69 -16.29
CA ILE A 340 -12.97 -1.73 -17.34
C ILE A 340 -14.20 -0.93 -17.77
N PRO A 341 -14.12 0.40 -18.01
CA PRO A 341 -15.28 1.17 -18.43
C PRO A 341 -15.71 0.82 -19.86
N THR A 342 -16.94 1.18 -20.21
CA THR A 342 -17.45 1.14 -21.60
C THR A 342 -17.15 2.43 -22.37
N SER A 343 -16.93 3.53 -21.64
CA SER A 343 -16.51 4.82 -22.20
C SER A 343 -15.70 5.58 -21.16
N ALA A 344 -14.64 6.25 -21.58
CA ALA A 344 -13.85 7.13 -20.73
C ALA A 344 -13.40 8.38 -21.50
N TYR A 345 -13.51 9.53 -20.84
CA TYR A 345 -13.13 10.84 -21.38
C TYR A 345 -12.27 11.58 -20.37
N VAL A 346 -11.25 12.26 -20.87
CA VAL A 346 -10.52 13.27 -20.10
C VAL A 346 -10.87 14.64 -20.64
N MET A 347 -11.19 15.57 -19.76
CA MET A 347 -11.44 16.97 -20.09
C MET A 347 -10.45 17.85 -19.33
N VAL A 348 -9.90 18.85 -20.02
CA VAL A 348 -9.01 19.84 -19.42
C VAL A 348 -9.52 21.23 -19.78
N PHE A 349 -9.74 22.09 -18.78
CA PHE A 349 -10.29 23.44 -19.00
C PHE A 349 -9.82 24.45 -17.94
N ASN A 350 -9.95 25.74 -18.27
CA ASN A 350 -9.73 26.87 -17.36
C ASN A 350 -11.09 27.37 -16.82
N SER A 351 -11.40 27.02 -15.59
CA SER A 351 -12.61 27.35 -14.82
C SER A 351 -13.91 26.82 -15.43
N THR A 352 -14.96 26.82 -14.60
CA THR A 352 -16.19 25.99 -14.60
C THR A 352 -17.06 25.87 -15.87
N ASN A 353 -16.67 26.45 -17.01
CA ASN A 353 -17.35 26.25 -18.29
C ASN A 353 -16.74 25.07 -19.05
N ALA A 354 -17.31 23.88 -18.86
CA ALA A 354 -16.97 22.66 -19.61
C ALA A 354 -17.07 22.85 -21.15
N SER A 355 -17.78 23.89 -21.63
CA SER A 355 -17.92 24.21 -23.04
C SER A 355 -16.67 24.78 -23.71
N GLU A 356 -15.63 25.17 -22.96
CA GLU A 356 -14.36 25.70 -23.49
C GLU A 356 -13.18 24.74 -23.27
N GLY A 357 -13.45 23.53 -22.78
CA GLY A 357 -12.42 22.52 -22.52
C GLY A 357 -11.99 21.72 -23.74
N GLU A 358 -10.77 21.20 -23.69
CA GLU A 358 -10.29 20.17 -24.59
C GLU A 358 -10.72 18.80 -24.07
N GLU A 359 -11.45 18.05 -24.89
CA GLU A 359 -11.96 16.72 -24.58
C GLU A 359 -11.15 15.64 -25.32
N PHE A 360 -10.81 14.57 -24.61
CA PHE A 360 -10.06 13.43 -25.08
C PHE A 360 -10.85 12.15 -24.83
N LEU A 361 -11.37 11.54 -25.90
CA LEU A 361 -11.93 10.20 -25.83
C LEU A 361 -10.78 9.18 -25.73
N LEU A 362 -10.77 8.42 -24.64
CA LEU A 362 -9.71 7.45 -24.39
C LEU A 362 -9.95 6.13 -25.14
N PRO A 363 -8.92 5.55 -25.79
CA PRO A 363 -9.02 4.23 -26.41
C PRO A 363 -9.05 3.15 -25.32
N LEU A 364 -10.17 2.46 -25.18
CA LEU A 364 -10.31 1.43 -24.15
C LEU A 364 -9.62 0.12 -24.55
N PRO A 365 -9.15 -0.70 -23.58
CA PRO A 365 -8.50 -1.97 -23.85
C PRO A 365 -9.40 -2.90 -24.67
N ASN A 366 -8.82 -3.62 -25.63
CA ASN A 366 -9.56 -4.64 -26.38
C ASN A 366 -9.68 -5.91 -25.55
N LEU A 367 -10.91 -6.26 -25.17
CA LEU A 367 -11.22 -7.41 -24.31
C LEU A 367 -11.36 -8.75 -25.06
N ASP A 368 -11.23 -8.75 -26.40
CA ASP A 368 -11.35 -9.95 -27.25
C ASP A 368 -10.03 -10.74 -27.40
N THR A 369 -9.00 -10.48 -26.59
CA THR A 369 -7.74 -11.27 -26.58
C THR A 369 -7.87 -12.51 -25.68
N PRO A 370 -7.27 -13.65 -26.07
CA PRO A 370 -7.48 -14.94 -25.39
C PRO A 370 -6.99 -15.01 -23.94
N ASP A 371 -6.25 -14.01 -23.44
CA ASP A 371 -5.88 -13.91 -22.01
C ASP A 371 -7.04 -13.46 -21.11
N VAL A 372 -8.17 -13.03 -21.70
CA VAL A 372 -9.42 -12.70 -20.99
C VAL A 372 -10.49 -13.80 -21.20
N ALA A 373 -10.17 -14.88 -21.93
CA ALA A 373 -11.10 -15.97 -22.21
C ALA A 373 -11.45 -16.75 -20.92
N ASP A 374 -12.57 -16.36 -20.31
CA ASP A 374 -13.63 -17.24 -19.83
C ASP A 374 -14.66 -16.37 -19.12
N VAL A 375 -15.58 -15.83 -19.92
CA VAL A 375 -16.78 -15.13 -19.44
C VAL A 375 -17.78 -16.21 -19.03
N ILE A 376 -17.72 -16.67 -17.78
CA ILE A 376 -18.80 -17.46 -17.19
C ILE A 376 -19.84 -16.46 -16.68
N ILE A 377 -20.90 -16.24 -17.46
CA ILE A 377 -22.10 -15.57 -16.96
C ILE A 377 -22.88 -16.61 -16.14
N THR A 378 -22.52 -16.81 -14.86
CA THR A 378 -23.33 -17.61 -13.94
C THR A 378 -24.54 -16.78 -13.53
N ARG A 379 -25.71 -17.12 -14.10
CA ARG A 379 -27.01 -16.50 -13.77
C ARG A 379 -27.79 -17.26 -12.70
N ASP A 380 -27.19 -18.30 -12.11
CA ASP A 380 -27.86 -19.19 -11.18
C ASP A 380 -27.21 -19.14 -9.80
N VAL A 381 -28.02 -18.81 -8.79
CA VAL A 381 -27.56 -18.64 -7.40
C VAL A 381 -27.25 -20.01 -6.78
N ASP A 382 -27.88 -21.08 -7.28
CA ASP A 382 -27.70 -22.44 -6.76
C ASP A 382 -26.39 -23.09 -7.25
N GLU A 383 -25.92 -22.80 -8.47
CA GLU A 383 -24.60 -23.28 -8.96
C GLU A 383 -23.43 -22.64 -8.20
N LEU A 384 -23.63 -21.45 -7.65
CA LEU A 384 -22.62 -20.72 -6.90
C LEU A 384 -22.70 -21.02 -5.40
N ALA A 385 -23.88 -21.33 -4.88
CA ALA A 385 -24.05 -21.95 -3.57
C ALA A 385 -23.37 -23.33 -3.53
N ASP A 386 -23.43 -24.16 -4.57
CA ASP A 386 -22.67 -25.43 -4.60
C ASP A 386 -21.15 -25.20 -4.71
N ALA A 387 -20.69 -24.11 -5.34
CA ALA A 387 -19.28 -23.72 -5.38
C ALA A 387 -18.77 -23.10 -4.06
N MET A 388 -19.67 -22.51 -3.26
CA MET A 388 -19.37 -21.87 -1.97
C MET A 388 -19.77 -22.69 -0.73
N SER A 389 -20.61 -23.73 -0.90
CA SER A 389 -21.08 -24.63 0.17
C SER A 389 -20.48 -26.02 0.07
N SER A 390 -19.47 -26.24 -0.77
CA SER A 390 -18.62 -27.42 -0.60
C SER A 390 -17.85 -27.27 0.71
N ASP A 391 -18.39 -27.86 1.77
CA ASP A 391 -17.67 -28.23 3.00
C ASP A 391 -16.46 -29.15 2.73
N ASP A 392 -16.21 -29.50 1.47
CA ASP A 392 -14.90 -29.90 0.96
C ASP A 392 -14.10 -28.65 0.57
N PHE A 393 -13.40 -28.07 1.54
CA PHE A 393 -12.16 -27.35 1.23
C PHE A 393 -11.33 -28.27 0.34
N PRO A 394 -10.82 -27.83 -0.83
CA PRO A 394 -9.94 -28.69 -1.60
C PRO A 394 -8.76 -29.03 -0.70
N GLU A 395 -8.64 -30.32 -0.34
CA GLU A 395 -7.33 -30.86 -0.04
C GLU A 395 -6.40 -30.37 -1.14
N GLY A 396 -5.26 -29.83 -0.72
CA GLY A 396 -4.28 -29.20 -1.59
C GLY A 396 -3.89 -30.11 -2.76
N ASN A 397 -4.58 -29.93 -3.87
CA ASN A 397 -4.26 -30.49 -5.16
C ASN A 397 -4.12 -29.27 -6.07
N GLY A 398 -2.97 -28.61 -5.99
CA GLY A 398 -2.65 -27.50 -6.89
C GLY A 398 -2.84 -27.94 -8.34
N GLU A 399 -3.86 -27.42 -9.01
CA GLU A 399 -3.67 -27.04 -10.39
C GLU A 399 -2.73 -25.84 -10.37
N VAL A 400 -1.45 -26.18 -10.44
CA VAL A 400 -0.37 -25.22 -10.67
C VAL A 400 -0.71 -24.53 -11.99
N TYR A 401 -1.18 -23.30 -11.95
CA TYR A 401 -0.98 -22.36 -13.06
C TYR A 401 0.54 -22.16 -13.17
N SER A 402 1.22 -23.14 -13.77
CA SER A 402 2.69 -23.26 -13.84
C SER A 402 3.28 -22.33 -14.90
N GLY A 403 2.64 -21.18 -15.15
CA GLY A 403 2.94 -20.30 -16.26
C GLY A 403 3.56 -18.97 -15.87
N ASP A 404 3.12 -18.37 -14.76
CA ASP A 404 3.52 -17.00 -14.42
C ASP A 404 4.31 -16.98 -13.11
N ASP A 405 5.54 -16.47 -13.19
CA ASP A 405 6.37 -16.15 -12.02
C ASP A 405 5.73 -15.00 -11.22
N VAL A 406 5.89 -14.99 -9.90
CA VAL A 406 5.43 -13.90 -9.03
C VAL A 406 6.20 -12.64 -9.40
N ARG A 407 5.50 -11.61 -9.87
CA ARG A 407 6.06 -10.34 -10.35
C ARG A 407 5.05 -9.21 -10.14
N LEU A 408 5.54 -7.97 -10.22
CA LEU A 408 4.68 -6.80 -10.27
C LEU A 408 3.80 -6.86 -11.51
N GLU A 409 2.50 -6.62 -11.33
CA GLU A 409 1.53 -6.60 -12.42
C GLU A 409 1.42 -5.18 -12.98
N GLU A 410 1.50 -5.08 -14.31
CA GLU A 410 1.11 -3.86 -15.01
C GLU A 410 -0.39 -4.01 -15.31
N GLY A 411 -1.23 -3.23 -14.63
CA GLY A 411 -2.68 -3.23 -14.84
C GLY A 411 -3.07 -2.90 -16.29
N TYR A 412 -4.36 -2.99 -16.63
CA TYR A 412 -4.81 -2.71 -18.00
C TYR A 412 -4.59 -1.23 -18.33
N LYS A 413 -3.53 -0.91 -19.09
CA LYS A 413 -3.16 0.48 -19.37
C LYS A 413 -3.74 0.97 -20.69
N THR A 414 -4.47 2.07 -20.63
CA THR A 414 -4.82 2.90 -21.78
C THR A 414 -3.84 4.07 -21.88
N THR A 415 -3.32 4.31 -23.08
CA THR A 415 -2.48 5.47 -23.37
C THR A 415 -3.06 6.24 -24.56
N TYR A 416 -3.30 7.54 -24.36
CA TYR A 416 -3.63 8.49 -25.41
C TYR A 416 -2.45 9.45 -25.59
N THR A 417 -1.74 9.35 -26.71
CA THR A 417 -0.66 10.28 -27.06
C THR A 417 -1.20 11.34 -28.01
N LEU A 418 -0.94 12.61 -27.72
CA LEU A 418 -1.35 13.69 -28.60
C LEU A 418 -0.58 13.61 -29.94
N PRO A 419 -1.25 13.83 -31.09
CA PRO A 419 -0.57 13.98 -32.37
C PRO A 419 0.45 15.13 -32.34
N ASP A 420 1.57 14.98 -33.04
CA ASP A 420 2.66 15.98 -33.07
C ASP A 420 2.21 17.39 -33.52
N ASP A 421 1.11 17.49 -34.25
CA ASP A 421 0.52 18.75 -34.72
C ASP A 421 -0.53 19.34 -33.77
N LYS A 422 -0.98 18.58 -32.76
CA LYS A 422 -1.94 19.03 -31.74
C LYS A 422 -1.19 19.54 -30.50
N VAL A 423 -1.31 20.84 -30.22
CA VAL A 423 -0.77 21.44 -29.01
C VAL A 423 -1.91 21.71 -28.04
N VAL A 424 -1.89 21.04 -26.88
CA VAL A 424 -2.82 21.29 -25.78
C VAL A 424 -2.05 21.63 -24.52
N TYR A 425 -2.58 22.61 -23.79
CA TYR A 425 -2.03 23.08 -22.53
C TYR A 425 -2.94 22.67 -21.38
N MET A 426 -2.32 22.45 -20.22
CA MET A 426 -3.02 22.16 -18.99
C MET A 426 -3.85 23.37 -18.56
N GLY A 427 -5.09 23.11 -18.16
CA GLY A 427 -5.98 24.09 -17.54
C GLY A 427 -5.82 24.15 -16.02
N ASP A 428 -6.73 24.86 -15.35
CA ASP A 428 -6.82 24.88 -13.89
C ASP A 428 -7.58 23.68 -13.31
N THR A 429 -8.29 22.92 -14.17
CA THR A 429 -9.04 21.72 -13.77
C THR A 429 -8.84 20.61 -14.80
N ALA A 430 -8.60 19.39 -14.30
CA ALA A 430 -8.65 18.15 -15.07
C ALA A 430 -9.82 17.30 -14.59
N VAL A 431 -10.59 16.72 -15.51
CA VAL A 431 -11.70 15.82 -15.17
C VAL A 431 -11.53 14.51 -15.93
N LEU A 432 -11.57 13.39 -15.20
CA LEU A 432 -11.74 12.06 -15.77
C LEU A 432 -13.20 11.64 -15.58
N GLN A 433 -13.88 11.34 -16.68
CA GLN A 433 -15.25 10.82 -16.67
C GLN A 433 -15.26 9.39 -17.22
N ILE A 434 -15.91 8.48 -16.52
CA ILE A 434 -16.06 7.07 -16.89
C ILE A 434 -17.52 6.65 -16.83
N ALA A 435 -17.91 5.66 -17.63
CA ALA A 435 -19.24 5.07 -17.57
C ALA A 435 -19.24 3.59 -17.98
N GLY A 436 -20.20 2.85 -17.44
CA GLY A 436 -20.35 1.42 -17.67
C GLY A 436 -19.26 0.58 -17.01
N CYS A 437 -19.35 -0.73 -17.19
CA CYS A 437 -18.42 -1.72 -16.67
C CYS A 437 -18.44 -2.94 -17.59
N ILE A 438 -17.26 -3.38 -18.02
CA ILE A 438 -17.02 -4.65 -18.71
C ILE A 438 -15.86 -5.34 -18.00
N GLY A 439 -15.97 -6.65 -17.79
CA GLY A 439 -14.96 -7.45 -17.08
C GLY A 439 -15.62 -8.59 -16.32
N ARG A 440 -14.79 -9.50 -15.79
CA ARG A 440 -15.27 -10.72 -15.12
C ARG A 440 -16.08 -10.44 -13.85
N SER A 441 -15.88 -9.29 -13.21
CA SER A 441 -16.55 -8.92 -11.96
C SER A 441 -17.76 -7.99 -12.15
N CYS A 442 -17.97 -7.42 -13.34
CA CYS A 442 -19.08 -6.49 -13.59
C CYS A 442 -20.44 -7.23 -13.58
N GLY A 443 -21.39 -6.79 -12.76
CA GLY A 443 -22.75 -7.33 -12.74
C GLY A 443 -22.90 -8.70 -12.06
N VAL A 444 -21.84 -9.22 -11.43
CA VAL A 444 -21.90 -10.47 -10.68
C VAL A 444 -22.72 -10.25 -9.40
N PHE A 445 -23.65 -11.15 -9.08
CA PHE A 445 -24.58 -11.05 -7.94
C PHE A 445 -25.46 -9.79 -7.89
N GLY A 446 -25.70 -9.13 -9.03
CA GLY A 446 -26.48 -7.89 -9.06
C GLY A 446 -25.70 -6.66 -8.60
N ASP A 447 -24.37 -6.76 -8.53
CA ASP A 447 -23.47 -5.64 -8.30
C ASP A 447 -23.63 -4.57 -9.40
N GLU A 448 -23.93 -3.34 -9.00
CA GLU A 448 -24.12 -2.21 -9.90
C GLU A 448 -22.87 -1.32 -10.01
N ALA A 449 -21.79 -1.59 -9.28
CA ALA A 449 -20.64 -0.72 -9.18
C ALA A 449 -19.97 -0.41 -10.53
N GLY A 450 -19.36 0.77 -10.63
CA GLY A 450 -18.69 1.26 -11.83
C GLY A 450 -17.38 0.54 -12.14
N ALA A 451 -16.67 1.06 -13.14
CA ALA A 451 -15.31 0.64 -13.47
C ALA A 451 -14.29 1.12 -12.44
N THR A 452 -13.14 0.44 -12.36
CA THR A 452 -12.07 0.71 -11.39
C THR A 452 -10.91 1.43 -12.08
N VAL A 453 -10.47 2.55 -11.50
CA VAL A 453 -9.27 3.30 -11.90
C VAL A 453 -8.21 3.12 -10.84
N GLU A 454 -7.09 2.52 -11.19
CA GLU A 454 -5.95 2.29 -10.29
C GLU A 454 -4.95 3.45 -10.33
N GLU A 455 -4.78 4.09 -11.50
CA GLU A 455 -3.92 5.27 -11.65
C GLU A 455 -4.36 6.08 -12.88
N TRP A 456 -4.25 7.40 -12.83
CA TRP A 456 -4.48 8.35 -13.89
C TRP A 456 -3.32 9.36 -13.93
N GLU A 457 -2.67 9.45 -15.08
CA GLU A 457 -1.51 10.27 -15.29
C GLU A 457 -1.73 11.20 -16.50
N ILE A 458 -1.33 12.46 -16.35
CA ILE A 458 -1.19 13.40 -17.48
C ILE A 458 0.27 13.77 -17.56
N ILE A 459 0.95 13.35 -18.63
CA ILE A 459 2.39 13.50 -18.81
C ILE A 459 2.69 14.75 -19.62
N GLY A 460 3.55 15.61 -19.08
CA GLY A 460 4.01 16.83 -19.72
C GLY A 460 5.11 16.64 -20.77
N GLU A 461 5.31 17.65 -21.64
CA GLU A 461 6.55 17.77 -22.42
C GLU A 461 7.72 18.12 -21.50
N ALA A 462 8.84 17.38 -21.60
CA ALA A 462 10.03 17.56 -20.77
C ALA A 462 10.84 18.82 -21.13
#